data_AF-A0A9Q1C0B1-F1
#
_entry.id   AF-A0A9Q1C0B1-F1
#
_cell.length_a   1.000
_cell.length_b   1.000
_cell.length_c   1.000
_cell.angle_alpha   90.00
_cell.angle_beta   90.00
_cell.angle_gamma   90.00
#
_symmetry.space_group_name_H-M   'P 1'
#
loop_
_entity.id
_entity.type
_entity.pdbx_description
1 polymer ?
#
loop_
_entity_poly.entity_id
_entity_poly.type
_entity_poly.pdbx_seq_one_letter_code
_entity_poly.pdbx_strand_id
1 'polypeptide(L)'
;MNTSEVYIYPLRLTLWNPLPCECSLRKYYSTHGRRNRLIITLKMRPKSMGRRGRNSGGPMFGGGMRPPMQWRGPTFVPHIPFDYVMCENAFKRVKPQAEDTELMEMLIKKNQDLTPSATEQAAVLNIVTKVSSVLDNLTVAPPAGFDVGIEEVRQVGSHKKGTMMAGKPEADLVVVLKTLPTTEAIAMLGNKVVETIKESKEILEMIPTPSGCDIKGSEATVRILIATISSNMSKLDANLHLSAKVMSRSFAAIRHARWFEENASHSTIKVLIRILKYLQSRFEGLQALNPWIIDLLSHYAVMHNPQRTALTIPVAFRRSLSLLASGFFLPRSAGIIDPCEGPNTRVHTSLSLEQQDHLCYTAQTLLRILSHNGHMKILGFEGDPSIATTMSVWDGVVVTPSEKAYEPPVEPKEGDEEQDNQGGKLEEGQEEKMEVQQQ
;
A
#
# COMPACT_ATOMS: atom_id res chain seq x y z
N MET A 1 30.04 -26.85 -33.08
CA MET A 1 29.97 -26.80 -31.62
C MET A 1 28.70 -26.04 -31.27
N ASN A 2 27.68 -26.75 -30.78
CA ASN A 2 26.33 -26.24 -30.61
C ASN A 2 26.24 -25.24 -29.46
N THR A 3 25.73 -24.05 -29.77
CA THR A 3 25.25 -23.05 -28.83
C THR A 3 23.92 -23.50 -28.25
N SER A 4 23.88 -23.76 -26.95
CA SER A 4 22.66 -24.11 -26.23
C SER A 4 22.01 -22.84 -25.69
N GLU A 5 20.92 -22.39 -26.33
CA GLU A 5 20.00 -21.40 -25.76
C GLU A 5 19.24 -22.02 -24.58
N VAL A 6 19.35 -21.41 -23.40
CA VAL A 6 18.61 -21.83 -22.20
C VAL A 6 17.40 -20.92 -22.03
N TYR A 7 16.23 -21.38 -22.46
CA TYR A 7 14.96 -20.73 -22.16
C TYR A 7 14.49 -21.13 -20.75
N ILE A 8 14.50 -20.18 -19.82
CA ILE A 8 13.86 -20.35 -18.51
C ILE A 8 12.39 -19.94 -18.65
N TYR A 9 11.50 -20.94 -18.75
CA TYR A 9 10.06 -20.72 -18.66
C TYR A 9 9.62 -20.47 -17.19
N PRO A 10 8.63 -19.61 -16.93
CA PRO A 10 8.09 -19.43 -15.58
C PRO A 10 7.32 -20.68 -15.15
N LEU A 11 7.79 -21.32 -14.09
CA LEU A 11 7.11 -22.41 -13.39
C LEU A 11 5.80 -21.89 -12.77
N ARG A 12 4.66 -22.24 -13.36
CA ARG A 12 3.35 -22.22 -12.69
C ARG A 12 3.34 -23.30 -11.60
N LEU A 13 3.61 -22.91 -10.36
CA LEU A 13 3.39 -23.71 -9.16
C LEU A 13 2.08 -23.27 -8.49
N THR A 14 0.97 -23.83 -8.94
CA THR A 14 -0.26 -23.92 -8.13
C THR A 14 -0.24 -25.26 -7.44
N LEU A 15 -0.11 -25.25 -6.11
CA LEU A 15 -0.74 -26.14 -5.13
C LEU A 15 -0.01 -25.92 -3.81
N TRP A 16 -0.74 -25.55 -2.76
CA TRP A 16 -0.71 -26.17 -1.43
C TRP A 16 -1.58 -25.31 -0.48
N ASN A 17 -2.63 -25.92 0.05
CA ASN A 17 -3.52 -25.37 1.07
C ASN A 17 -3.59 -26.42 2.19
N PRO A 18 -3.43 -26.10 3.49
CA PRO A 18 -3.47 -27.10 4.55
C PRO A 18 -4.83 -27.09 5.27
N LEU A 19 -5.79 -27.94 4.87
CA LEU A 19 -6.96 -28.32 5.70
C LEU A 19 -7.51 -29.72 5.24
N PRO A 20 -8.20 -30.49 6.11
CA PRO A 20 -8.24 -31.95 6.01
C PRO A 20 -9.37 -32.43 5.09
N CYS A 21 -9.03 -32.94 3.90
CA CYS A 21 -9.95 -33.66 3.04
C CYS A 21 -9.26 -34.90 2.45
N GLU A 22 -9.83 -36.10 2.68
CA GLU A 22 -9.37 -37.34 2.05
C GLU A 22 -9.51 -37.26 0.53
N CYS A 23 -8.39 -37.35 -0.19
CA CYS A 23 -8.35 -37.50 -1.64
C CYS A 23 -8.01 -38.96 -1.99
N SER A 24 -8.91 -39.65 -2.71
CA SER A 24 -8.60 -40.92 -3.37
C SER A 24 -8.08 -40.66 -4.79
N LEU A 25 -6.86 -41.10 -5.09
CA LEU A 25 -6.22 -41.02 -6.40
C LEU A 25 -6.52 -42.29 -7.21
N ARG A 26 -7.14 -42.17 -8.39
CA ARG A 26 -7.10 -43.22 -9.42
C ARG A 26 -6.28 -42.75 -10.61
N LYS A 27 -5.25 -43.53 -10.97
CA LYS A 27 -4.44 -43.35 -12.17
C LYS A 27 -5.12 -44.06 -13.34
N TYR A 28 -5.30 -43.37 -14.47
CA TYR A 28 -5.54 -44.01 -15.76
C TYR A 28 -4.36 -43.68 -16.68
N TYR A 29 -3.77 -44.71 -17.28
CA TYR A 29 -2.82 -44.57 -18.37
C TYR A 29 -3.56 -44.83 -19.69
N SER A 30 -3.47 -43.89 -20.63
CA SER A 30 -3.83 -44.15 -22.03
C SER A 30 -2.57 -43.99 -22.86
N THR A 31 -2.16 -45.07 -23.51
CA THR A 31 -1.09 -45.09 -24.49
C THR A 31 -1.71 -44.84 -25.86
N HIS A 32 -1.40 -43.72 -26.52
CA HIS A 32 -1.29 -43.57 -27.98
C HIS A 32 -0.70 -42.17 -28.30
N GLY A 33 0.47 -42.13 -28.95
CA GLY A 33 1.00 -40.97 -29.67
C GLY A 33 1.73 -39.89 -28.84
N ARG A 34 3.07 -39.82 -29.03
CA ARG A 34 4.06 -38.83 -28.56
C ARG A 34 3.51 -37.52 -27.96
N ARG A 35 3.22 -37.52 -26.65
CA ARG A 35 3.40 -36.44 -25.65
C ARG A 35 2.77 -36.93 -24.34
N ASN A 36 3.59 -37.23 -23.33
CA ASN A 36 3.08 -37.59 -22.00
C ASN A 36 2.42 -36.37 -21.35
N ARG A 37 1.09 -36.32 -21.31
CA ARG A 37 0.33 -35.38 -20.48
C ARG A 37 -0.32 -36.14 -19.34
N LEU A 38 0.01 -35.76 -18.10
CA LEU A 38 -0.73 -36.19 -16.91
C LEU A 38 -1.99 -35.32 -16.80
N ILE A 39 -3.16 -35.90 -17.05
CA ILE A 39 -4.45 -35.24 -16.84
C ILE A 39 -4.95 -35.64 -15.45
N ILE A 40 -4.94 -34.70 -14.50
CA ILE A 40 -5.55 -34.86 -13.17
C ILE A 40 -6.94 -34.20 -13.22
N THR A 41 -7.99 -35.00 -13.38
CA THR A 41 -9.37 -34.53 -13.16
C THR A 41 -9.73 -34.64 -11.69
N LEU A 42 -9.82 -33.50 -10.99
CA LEU A 42 -10.37 -33.39 -9.64
C LEU A 42 -11.89 -33.32 -9.71
N LYS A 43 -12.57 -34.41 -9.36
CA LYS A 43 -14.03 -34.42 -9.19
C LYS A 43 -14.34 -34.10 -7.73
N MET A 44 -14.58 -32.82 -7.42
CA MET A 44 -15.03 -32.42 -6.09
C MET A 44 -16.50 -32.81 -5.92
N ARG A 45 -16.79 -33.73 -5.00
CA ARG A 45 -18.16 -33.99 -4.52
C ARG A 45 -18.35 -33.27 -3.18
N PRO A 46 -19.34 -32.39 -3.03
CA PRO A 46 -19.68 -31.86 -1.71
C PRO A 46 -20.17 -33.02 -0.83
N LYS A 47 -19.63 -33.15 0.39
CA LYS A 47 -20.18 -34.05 1.41
C LYS A 47 -21.59 -33.57 1.73
N SER A 48 -22.60 -34.35 1.34
CA SER A 48 -23.96 -34.23 1.87
C SER A 48 -23.88 -34.50 3.38
N MET A 49 -24.03 -33.48 4.20
CA MET A 49 -24.29 -33.65 5.62
C MET A 49 -25.68 -34.27 5.75
N GLY A 50 -25.73 -35.58 5.98
CA GLY A 50 -26.97 -36.28 6.27
C GLY A 50 -27.58 -35.76 7.58
N ARG A 51 -28.57 -34.88 7.49
CA ARG A 51 -29.47 -34.58 8.61
C ARG A 51 -30.41 -35.79 8.81
N ARG A 52 -30.02 -36.67 9.72
CA ARG A 52 -30.92 -37.65 10.33
C ARG A 52 -31.85 -36.90 11.28
N GLY A 53 -33.15 -36.88 10.99
CA GLY A 53 -34.14 -36.09 11.71
C GLY A 53 -34.63 -36.70 13.01
N ARG A 54 -35.36 -35.88 13.80
CA ARG A 54 -36.66 -36.26 14.39
C ARG A 54 -37.38 -35.05 15.02
N ASN A 55 -38.66 -34.94 14.66
CA ASN A 55 -39.82 -34.42 15.38
C ASN A 55 -39.72 -33.18 16.29
N SER A 56 -40.44 -32.13 15.90
CA SER A 56 -41.54 -31.61 16.72
C SER A 56 -42.58 -30.95 15.80
N GLY A 57 -43.83 -31.42 15.88
CA GLY A 57 -44.96 -30.86 15.17
C GLY A 57 -45.48 -29.60 15.85
N GLY A 58 -45.86 -28.60 15.05
CA GLY A 58 -46.55 -27.41 15.48
C GLY A 58 -47.23 -26.74 14.27
N PRO A 59 -48.40 -26.10 14.43
CA PRO A 59 -49.31 -25.82 13.33
C PRO A 59 -48.80 -24.70 12.41
N MET A 60 -48.96 -24.91 11.10
CA MET A 60 -48.75 -23.89 10.07
C MET A 60 -49.84 -22.83 10.18
N PHE A 61 -49.47 -21.65 10.67
CA PHE A 61 -50.23 -20.40 10.50
C PHE A 61 -49.27 -19.30 10.06
N GLY A 62 -49.69 -18.55 9.03
CA GLY A 62 -49.06 -17.28 8.65
C GLY A 62 -48.30 -17.32 7.33
N GLY A 63 -49.01 -16.97 6.26
CA GLY A 63 -48.38 -16.50 5.03
C GLY A 63 -47.52 -15.28 5.35
N GLY A 64 -46.21 -15.45 5.29
CA GLY A 64 -45.24 -14.38 5.34
C GLY A 64 -44.33 -14.52 4.12
N MET A 65 -44.35 -13.52 3.24
CA MET A 65 -43.33 -13.33 2.22
C MET A 65 -41.96 -13.55 2.85
N ARG A 66 -41.23 -14.57 2.39
CA ARG A 66 -39.79 -14.64 2.67
C ARG A 66 -39.17 -13.38 2.07
N PRO A 67 -38.43 -12.55 2.84
CA PRO A 67 -37.72 -11.43 2.25
C PRO A 67 -36.81 -11.98 1.13
N PRO A 68 -36.68 -11.27 0.01
CA PRO A 68 -35.87 -11.74 -1.11
C PRO A 68 -34.48 -12.04 -0.58
N MET A 69 -34.02 -13.27 -0.86
CA MET A 69 -32.72 -13.76 -0.46
C MET A 69 -31.68 -12.81 -1.06
N GLN A 70 -31.21 -11.85 -0.25
CA GLN A 70 -30.18 -10.91 -0.64
C GLN A 70 -29.01 -11.74 -1.12
N TRP A 71 -28.76 -11.69 -2.43
CA TRP A 71 -27.59 -12.27 -3.07
C TRP A 71 -26.38 -11.68 -2.36
N ARG A 72 -25.83 -12.42 -1.39
CA ARG A 72 -24.51 -12.12 -0.85
C ARG A 72 -23.56 -12.53 -1.95
N GLY A 73 -23.07 -11.54 -2.70
CA GLY A 73 -22.00 -11.76 -3.68
C GLY A 73 -20.86 -12.57 -3.04
N PRO A 74 -20.06 -13.27 -3.87
CA PRO A 74 -19.01 -14.14 -3.36
C PRO A 74 -18.09 -13.38 -2.40
N THR A 75 -17.89 -13.94 -1.20
CA THR A 75 -17.00 -13.36 -0.19
C THR A 75 -15.61 -13.15 -0.77
N PHE A 76 -15.08 -11.93 -0.66
CA PHE A 76 -13.70 -11.63 -1.05
C PHE A 76 -12.74 -12.46 -0.19
N VAL A 77 -12.00 -13.37 -0.82
CA VAL A 77 -10.94 -14.14 -0.18
C VAL A 77 -9.60 -13.55 -0.61
N PRO A 78 -8.89 -12.83 0.27
CA PRO A 78 -7.59 -12.26 -0.07
C PRO A 78 -6.57 -13.38 -0.33
N HIS A 79 -5.75 -13.18 -1.35
CA HIS A 79 -4.62 -14.03 -1.66
C HIS A 79 -3.37 -13.47 -0.99
N ILE A 80 -2.63 -14.27 -0.22
CA ILE A 80 -1.35 -13.84 0.36
C ILE A 80 -0.24 -14.13 -0.67
N PRO A 81 0.41 -13.10 -1.23
CA PRO A 81 1.48 -13.31 -2.20
C PRO A 81 2.71 -13.97 -1.57
N PHE A 82 3.57 -14.51 -2.43
CA PHE A 82 4.77 -15.20 -1.98
C PHE A 82 5.73 -14.24 -1.26
N ASP A 83 6.21 -14.66 -0.09
CA ASP A 83 7.22 -13.99 0.71
C ASP A 83 8.20 -15.04 1.26
N TYR A 84 9.42 -15.04 0.71
CA TYR A 84 10.46 -16.01 1.07
C TYR A 84 10.74 -16.02 2.58
N VAL A 85 10.76 -14.85 3.24
CA VAL A 85 11.10 -14.75 4.67
C VAL A 85 10.05 -15.44 5.54
N MET A 86 8.79 -15.49 5.11
CA MET A 86 7.72 -16.16 5.85
C MET A 86 7.80 -17.69 5.75
N CYS A 87 8.53 -18.22 4.79
CA CYS A 87 8.56 -19.65 4.49
C CYS A 87 9.98 -20.20 4.24
N GLU A 88 11.01 -19.55 4.80
CA GLU A 88 12.41 -19.94 4.59
C GLU A 88 12.69 -21.42 4.90
N ASN A 89 12.02 -21.99 5.91
CA ASN A 89 12.12 -23.41 6.26
C ASN A 89 11.70 -24.36 5.14
N ALA A 90 10.82 -23.92 4.23
CA ALA A 90 10.40 -24.69 3.06
C ALA A 90 11.42 -24.59 1.90
N PHE A 91 12.30 -23.59 1.92
CA PHE A 91 13.29 -23.30 0.88
C PHE A 91 14.71 -23.44 1.44
N LYS A 92 15.08 -24.67 1.80
CA LYS A 92 16.44 -24.96 2.29
C LYS A 92 17.48 -24.56 1.24
N ARG A 93 18.38 -23.65 1.60
CA ARG A 93 19.46 -23.23 0.72
C ARG A 93 20.43 -24.39 0.48
N VAL A 94 20.78 -24.62 -0.78
CA VAL A 94 21.78 -25.64 -1.17
C VAL A 94 23.20 -25.18 -0.81
N LYS A 95 23.45 -23.87 -0.90
CA LYS A 95 24.71 -23.23 -0.48
C LYS A 95 24.43 -22.32 0.72
N PRO A 96 25.40 -22.15 1.63
CA PRO A 96 25.30 -21.14 2.68
C PRO A 96 24.95 -19.78 2.09
N GLN A 97 24.16 -18.99 2.82
CA GLN A 97 23.88 -17.63 2.42
C GLN A 97 25.18 -16.82 2.51
N ALA A 98 25.57 -16.18 1.40
CA ALA A 98 26.65 -15.21 1.42
C ALA A 98 26.21 -14.00 2.25
N GLU A 99 27.13 -13.45 3.04
CA GLU A 99 26.88 -12.19 3.73
C GLU A 99 26.93 -11.06 2.70
N ASP A 100 25.82 -10.31 2.61
CA ASP A 100 25.68 -9.15 1.72
C ASP A 100 26.36 -7.91 2.36
N THR A 101 27.65 -8.03 2.73
CA THR A 101 28.41 -6.99 3.46
C THR A 101 28.56 -5.71 2.64
N GLU A 102 28.88 -5.83 1.35
CA GLU A 102 28.98 -4.68 0.45
C GLU A 102 27.64 -3.93 0.34
N LEU A 103 26.55 -4.66 0.15
CA LEU A 103 25.21 -4.06 0.14
C LEU A 103 24.89 -3.39 1.48
N MET A 104 25.29 -3.98 2.61
CA MET A 104 25.12 -3.36 3.93
C MET A 104 25.86 -2.03 4.02
N GLU A 105 27.14 -1.99 3.66
CA GLU A 105 27.96 -0.77 3.66
C GLU A 105 27.35 0.32 2.79
N MET A 106 26.93 -0.03 1.56
CA MET A 106 26.36 0.93 0.63
C MET A 106 24.98 1.44 1.07
N LEU A 107 24.15 0.61 1.71
CA LEU A 107 22.87 1.05 2.30
C LEU A 107 23.09 2.01 3.47
N ILE A 108 24.07 1.73 4.32
CA ILE A 108 24.43 2.59 5.45
C ILE A 108 24.99 3.92 4.95
N LYS A 109 25.92 3.89 4.00
CA LYS A 109 26.46 5.09 3.34
C LYS A 109 25.35 5.93 2.73
N LYS A 110 24.43 5.29 1.98
CA LYS A 110 23.31 6.02 1.37
C LYS A 110 22.41 6.64 2.42
N ASN A 111 22.13 5.94 3.53
CA ASN A 111 21.36 6.52 4.61
C ASN A 111 22.07 7.71 5.28
N GLN A 112 23.41 7.69 5.40
CA GLN A 112 24.16 8.86 5.90
C GLN A 112 23.96 10.06 4.97
N ASP A 113 24.07 9.89 3.65
CA ASP A 113 23.84 10.95 2.66
C ASP A 113 22.40 11.50 2.71
N LEU A 114 21.43 10.64 3.04
CA LEU A 114 20.00 11.00 3.11
C LEU A 114 19.57 11.55 4.47
N THR A 115 20.39 11.42 5.52
CA THR A 115 20.04 11.88 6.86
C THR A 115 20.36 13.36 6.97
N PRO A 116 19.43 14.21 7.47
CA PRO A 116 19.71 15.62 7.66
C PRO A 116 20.93 15.83 8.56
N SER A 117 21.73 16.85 8.23
CA SER A 117 22.88 17.26 9.03
C SER A 117 22.48 17.66 10.46
N ALA A 118 23.44 17.64 11.39
CA ALA A 118 23.19 18.07 12.77
C ALA A 118 22.64 19.51 12.85
N THR A 119 23.11 20.39 11.96
CA THR A 119 22.60 21.77 11.82
C THR A 119 21.15 21.80 11.38
N GLU A 120 20.77 21.07 10.33
CA GLU A 120 19.38 20.99 9.89
C GLU A 120 18.46 20.39 10.98
N GLN A 121 18.93 19.35 11.68
CA GLN A 121 18.18 18.75 12.79
C GLN A 121 17.94 19.74 13.93
N ALA A 122 18.97 20.50 14.30
CA ALA A 122 18.88 21.52 15.33
C ALA A 122 17.96 22.68 14.91
N ALA A 123 18.08 23.16 13.66
CA ALA A 123 17.22 24.21 13.12
C ALA A 123 15.74 23.83 13.17
N VAL A 124 15.41 22.60 12.72
CA VAL A 124 14.03 22.08 12.76
C VAL A 124 13.54 21.92 14.19
N LEU A 125 14.35 21.34 15.08
CA LEU A 125 13.98 21.16 16.48
C LEU A 125 13.71 22.50 17.17
N ASN A 126 14.53 23.52 16.90
CA ASN A 126 14.38 24.85 17.47
C ASN A 126 13.05 25.49 17.06
N ILE A 127 12.74 25.53 15.76
CA ILE A 127 11.48 26.13 15.29
C ILE A 127 10.26 25.33 15.76
N VAL A 128 10.32 24.00 15.77
CA VAL A 128 9.23 23.13 16.26
C VAL A 128 8.97 23.39 17.74
N THR A 129 10.02 23.50 18.55
CA THR A 129 9.89 23.72 20.01
C THR A 129 9.25 25.08 20.29
N LYS A 130 9.68 26.13 19.58
CA LYS A 130 9.11 27.48 19.70
C LYS A 130 7.65 27.53 19.28
N VAL A 131 7.34 27.02 18.08
CA VAL A 131 5.96 27.00 17.56
C VAL A 131 5.05 26.16 18.46
N SER A 132 5.49 24.98 18.90
CA SER A 132 4.72 24.13 19.81
C SER A 132 4.44 24.85 21.13
N SER A 133 5.45 25.48 21.74
CA SER A 133 5.27 26.21 23.00
C SER A 133 4.26 27.35 22.88
N VAL A 134 4.27 28.10 21.77
CA VAL A 134 3.27 29.15 21.53
C VAL A 134 1.87 28.55 21.39
N LEU A 135 1.71 27.48 20.61
CA LEU A 135 0.42 26.83 20.43
C LEU A 135 -0.11 26.20 21.73
N ASP A 136 0.76 25.61 22.55
CA ASP A 136 0.40 25.06 23.86
C ASP A 136 -0.07 26.17 24.81
N ASN A 137 0.61 27.32 24.82
CA ASN A 137 0.19 28.49 25.60
C ASN A 137 -1.17 29.04 25.12
N LEU A 138 -1.39 29.13 23.80
CA LEU A 138 -2.69 29.53 23.24
C LEU A 138 -3.82 28.54 23.56
N THR A 139 -3.49 27.26 23.77
CA THR A 139 -4.46 26.23 24.16
C THR A 139 -4.94 26.41 25.60
N VAL A 140 -4.05 26.82 26.50
CA VAL A 140 -4.34 26.97 27.95
C VAL A 140 -4.84 28.38 28.31
N ALA A 141 -4.24 29.42 27.72
CA ALA A 141 -4.50 30.82 28.06
C ALA A 141 -4.58 31.69 26.78
N PRO A 142 -5.68 31.59 26.01
CA PRO A 142 -5.87 32.42 24.83
C PRO A 142 -5.97 33.92 25.22
N PRO A 143 -5.34 34.83 24.47
CA PRO A 143 -5.45 36.27 24.69
C PRO A 143 -6.91 36.76 24.60
N ALA A 144 -7.24 37.84 25.32
CA ALA A 144 -8.55 38.46 25.23
C ALA A 144 -8.84 38.90 23.78
N GLY A 145 -9.99 38.50 23.23
CA GLY A 145 -10.38 38.76 21.84
C GLY A 145 -9.76 37.82 20.80
N PHE A 146 -9.08 36.75 21.23
CA PHE A 146 -8.62 35.69 20.33
C PHE A 146 -9.64 34.55 20.25
N ASP A 147 -10.47 34.56 19.22
CA ASP A 147 -11.62 33.64 19.07
C ASP A 147 -11.25 32.25 18.51
N VAL A 148 -9.97 32.00 18.20
CA VAL A 148 -9.52 30.71 17.67
C VAL A 148 -9.23 29.75 18.83
N GLY A 149 -10.26 29.05 19.30
CA GLY A 149 -10.12 28.04 20.34
C GLY A 149 -9.35 26.81 19.85
N ILE A 150 -8.25 26.46 20.51
CA ILE A 150 -7.47 25.24 20.26
C ILE A 150 -7.89 24.15 21.27
N GLU A 151 -8.08 22.94 20.76
CA GLU A 151 -8.32 21.74 21.55
C GLU A 151 -7.01 21.02 21.85
N GLU A 152 -6.19 20.79 20.83
CA GLU A 152 -5.00 19.96 20.95
C GLU A 152 -3.97 20.28 19.86
N VAL A 153 -2.69 20.10 20.19
CA VAL A 153 -1.55 20.22 19.28
C VAL A 153 -0.77 18.90 19.29
N ARG A 154 -0.42 18.39 18.10
CA ARG A 154 0.33 17.13 17.96
C ARG A 154 1.44 17.24 16.94
N GLN A 155 2.65 16.85 17.33
CA GLN A 155 3.74 16.66 16.37
C GLN A 155 3.51 15.39 15.54
N VAL A 156 3.65 15.48 14.22
CA VAL A 156 3.41 14.37 13.30
C VAL A 156 4.49 14.33 12.19
N GLY A 157 4.27 13.49 11.18
CA GLY A 157 5.10 13.50 9.97
C GLY A 157 6.52 12.98 10.18
N SER A 158 7.40 13.32 9.24
CA SER A 158 8.77 12.76 9.18
C SER A 158 9.64 13.19 10.35
N HIS A 159 9.42 14.41 10.89
CA HIS A 159 10.13 14.93 12.05
C HIS A 159 9.86 14.08 13.30
N LYS A 160 8.58 13.94 13.69
CA LYS A 160 8.18 13.13 14.86
C LYS A 160 8.60 11.66 14.72
N LYS A 161 8.61 11.11 13.50
CA LYS A 161 9.01 9.73 13.22
C LYS A 161 10.53 9.52 13.17
N GLY A 162 11.32 10.59 13.11
CA GLY A 162 12.78 10.52 12.91
C GLY A 162 13.17 9.99 11.53
N THR A 163 12.37 10.27 10.49
CA THR A 163 12.58 9.82 9.10
C THR A 163 12.66 10.99 8.12
N MET A 164 13.09 12.15 8.61
CA MET A 164 13.42 13.32 7.79
C MET A 164 14.54 13.00 6.79
N MET A 165 14.53 13.74 5.67
CA MET A 165 15.48 13.63 4.57
C MET A 165 16.34 14.90 4.51
N ALA A 166 17.63 14.76 4.20
CA ALA A 166 18.53 15.88 3.99
C ALA A 166 18.01 16.84 2.91
N GLY A 167 18.25 18.15 3.07
CA GLY A 167 17.75 19.18 2.16
C GLY A 167 16.25 19.45 2.25
N LYS A 168 15.53 18.79 3.18
CA LYS A 168 14.11 19.04 3.46
C LYS A 168 13.90 19.30 4.96
N PRO A 169 14.35 20.46 5.49
CA PRO A 169 14.22 20.83 6.90
C PRO A 169 12.77 21.26 7.23
N GLU A 170 11.84 20.32 7.09
CA GLU A 170 10.40 20.51 7.32
C GLU A 170 9.91 19.62 8.46
N ALA A 171 9.03 20.17 9.30
CA ALA A 171 8.29 19.44 10.32
C ALA A 171 6.79 19.70 10.20
N ASP A 172 5.99 18.77 10.71
CA ASP A 172 4.54 18.83 10.64
C ASP A 172 3.95 18.85 12.05
N LEU A 173 3.05 19.80 12.30
CA LEU A 173 2.19 19.86 13.48
C LEU A 173 0.74 19.76 13.04
N VAL A 174 -0.09 19.03 13.78
CA VAL A 174 -1.55 19.06 13.62
C VAL A 174 -2.12 19.88 14.77
N VAL A 175 -2.94 20.87 14.44
CA VAL A 175 -3.69 21.69 15.41
C VAL A 175 -5.18 21.37 15.25
N VAL A 176 -5.79 20.89 16.32
CA VAL A 176 -7.22 20.58 16.39
C VAL A 176 -7.94 21.78 16.97
N LEU A 177 -8.83 22.39 16.20
CA LEU A 177 -9.63 23.55 16.62
C LEU A 177 -10.92 23.11 17.32
N LYS A 178 -11.31 23.86 18.36
CA LYS A 178 -12.66 23.83 18.95
C LYS A 178 -13.68 24.53 18.06
N THR A 179 -13.23 25.50 17.27
CA THR A 179 -14.05 26.28 16.34
C THR A 179 -14.03 25.68 14.93
N LEU A 180 -14.88 26.21 14.04
CA LEU A 180 -14.92 25.80 12.65
C LEU A 180 -13.68 26.32 11.90
N PRO A 181 -13.05 25.50 11.03
CA PRO A 181 -11.78 25.84 10.40
C PRO A 181 -12.00 26.75 9.18
N THR A 182 -12.21 28.05 9.41
CA THR A 182 -12.24 29.08 8.36
C THR A 182 -10.82 29.48 7.95
N THR A 183 -10.64 29.94 6.72
CA THR A 183 -9.35 30.47 6.23
C THR A 183 -8.87 31.67 7.05
N GLU A 184 -9.81 32.52 7.49
CA GLU A 184 -9.55 33.66 8.37
C GLU A 184 -9.02 33.23 9.74
N ALA A 185 -9.63 32.21 10.38
CA ALA A 185 -9.18 31.69 11.66
C ALA A 185 -7.74 31.12 11.57
N ILE A 186 -7.42 30.48 10.46
CA ILE A 186 -6.09 29.90 10.22
C ILE A 186 -5.05 31.01 10.02
N ALA A 187 -5.40 32.05 9.26
CA ALA A 187 -4.53 33.21 9.08
C ALA A 187 -4.31 33.95 10.40
N MET A 188 -5.35 34.15 11.21
CA MET A 188 -5.24 34.74 12.55
C MET A 188 -4.34 33.91 13.47
N LEU A 189 -4.53 32.58 13.50
CA LEU A 189 -3.69 31.68 14.28
C LEU A 189 -2.22 31.77 13.86
N GLY A 190 -1.94 31.64 12.56
CA GLY A 190 -0.59 31.66 12.03
C GLY A 190 0.11 33.01 12.25
N ASN A 191 -0.60 34.13 12.03
CA ASN A 191 -0.08 35.46 12.32
C ASN A 191 0.22 35.62 13.80
N LYS A 192 -0.67 35.13 14.68
CA LYS A 192 -0.46 35.22 16.12
C LYS A 192 0.79 34.44 16.56
N VAL A 193 1.01 33.26 16.00
CA VAL A 193 2.22 32.47 16.24
C VAL A 193 3.48 33.25 15.83
N VAL A 194 3.48 33.85 14.64
CA VAL A 194 4.62 34.65 14.16
C VAL A 194 4.84 35.91 15.01
N GLU A 195 3.79 36.62 15.39
CA GLU A 195 3.86 37.81 16.24
C GLU A 195 4.51 37.50 17.59
N THR A 196 4.04 36.46 18.28
CA THR A 196 4.60 36.06 19.59
C THR A 196 6.06 35.63 19.48
N ILE A 197 6.48 35.03 18.36
CA ILE A 197 7.89 34.66 18.17
C ILE A 197 8.74 35.86 17.74
N LYS A 198 8.20 36.85 17.01
CA LYS A 198 8.94 38.06 16.62
C LYS A 198 9.44 38.88 17.82
N GLU A 199 8.71 38.85 18.94
CA GLU A 199 9.14 39.44 20.21
C GLU A 199 10.49 38.85 20.69
N SER A 200 10.88 37.66 20.20
CA SER A 200 12.16 37.00 20.51
C SER A 200 13.32 37.31 19.54
N LYS A 201 13.19 38.32 18.66
CA LYS A 201 14.19 38.78 17.65
C LYS A 201 14.42 37.87 16.44
N GLU A 202 13.53 36.92 16.16
CA GLU A 202 13.56 36.12 14.93
C GLU A 202 12.56 36.61 13.87
N ILE A 203 12.98 36.57 12.60
CA ILE A 203 12.11 36.89 11.46
C ILE A 203 11.48 35.57 11.00
N LEU A 204 10.22 35.37 11.36
CA LEU A 204 9.38 34.30 10.82
C LEU A 204 8.34 34.88 9.87
N GLU A 205 7.98 34.10 8.86
CA GLU A 205 6.93 34.38 7.89
C GLU A 205 5.84 33.33 7.99
N MET A 206 4.58 33.75 7.95
CA MET A 206 3.42 32.86 7.86
C MET A 206 2.93 32.80 6.42
N ILE A 207 2.79 31.60 5.88
CA ILE A 207 2.31 31.35 4.53
C ILE A 207 1.04 30.50 4.61
N PRO A 208 -0.15 30.97 4.19
CA PRO A 208 -1.36 30.16 4.20
C PRO A 208 -1.28 29.03 3.17
N THR A 209 -1.78 27.85 3.52
CA THR A 209 -1.82 26.68 2.62
C THR A 209 -3.22 26.06 2.57
N PRO A 210 -3.55 25.25 1.54
CA PRO A 210 -4.86 24.61 1.45
C PRO A 210 -5.20 23.65 2.61
N SER A 211 -4.20 23.27 3.41
CA SER A 211 -4.38 22.37 4.56
C SER A 211 -4.21 23.07 5.92
N GLY A 212 -3.89 24.37 5.93
CA GLY A 212 -3.57 25.13 7.13
C GLY A 212 -2.64 26.30 6.84
N CYS A 213 -1.48 26.34 7.49
CA CYS A 213 -0.47 27.37 7.25
C CYS A 213 0.95 26.85 7.54
N ASP A 214 1.93 27.48 6.92
CA ASP A 214 3.34 27.17 7.11
C ASP A 214 4.02 28.33 7.84
N ILE A 215 4.79 28.01 8.87
CA ILE A 215 5.64 28.96 9.60
C ILE A 215 7.07 28.75 9.10
N LYS A 216 7.54 29.69 8.29
CA LYS A 216 8.85 29.64 7.64
C LYS A 216 9.87 30.46 8.43
N GLY A 217 10.93 29.81 8.87
CA GLY A 217 12.13 30.45 9.39
C GLY A 217 13.24 30.54 8.35
N SER A 218 14.40 31.05 8.76
CA SER A 218 15.58 31.17 7.90
C SER A 218 16.14 29.83 7.43
N GLU A 219 16.07 28.81 8.29
CA GLU A 219 16.74 27.51 8.07
C GLU A 219 15.78 26.30 8.05
N ALA A 220 14.54 26.46 8.53
CA ALA A 220 13.57 25.38 8.64
C ALA A 220 12.13 25.89 8.53
N THR A 221 11.20 24.98 8.21
CA THR A 221 9.77 25.28 8.07
C THR A 221 8.94 24.33 8.93
N VAL A 222 7.92 24.87 9.60
CA VAL A 222 6.90 24.07 10.32
C VAL A 222 5.58 24.22 9.60
N ARG A 223 5.03 23.11 9.10
CA ARG A 223 3.70 23.06 8.50
C ARG A 223 2.66 22.76 9.56
N ILE A 224 1.68 23.63 9.69
CA ILE A 224 0.55 23.50 10.60
C ILE A 224 -0.62 22.96 9.78
N LEU A 225 -0.96 21.70 10.01
CA LEU A 225 -2.12 21.02 9.44
C LEU A 225 -3.32 21.22 10.35
N ILE A 226 -4.43 21.67 9.80
CA ILE A 226 -5.61 22.01 10.59
C ILE A 226 -6.57 20.82 10.63
N ALA A 227 -7.12 20.59 11.82
CA ALA A 227 -8.24 19.71 12.10
C ALA A 227 -9.27 20.46 12.95
N THR A 228 -10.48 19.92 13.10
CA THR A 228 -11.47 20.42 14.06
C THR A 228 -12.11 19.23 14.78
N ILE A 229 -12.65 19.46 15.97
CA ILE A 229 -13.34 18.44 16.75
C ILE A 229 -14.48 17.75 15.97
N SER A 230 -14.75 16.48 16.27
CA SER A 230 -15.71 15.65 15.54
C SER A 230 -17.13 16.25 15.49
N SER A 231 -17.54 17.01 16.51
CA SER A 231 -18.84 17.67 16.58
C SER A 231 -19.01 18.81 15.55
N ASN A 232 -17.92 19.32 14.99
CA ASN A 232 -17.92 20.35 13.95
C ASN A 232 -17.93 19.75 12.54
N MET A 233 -17.60 18.47 12.37
CA MET A 233 -17.51 17.82 11.06
C MET A 233 -18.83 17.83 10.28
N SER A 234 -19.97 17.71 10.98
CA SER A 234 -21.30 17.77 10.38
C SER A 234 -21.79 19.19 10.09
N LYS A 235 -21.05 20.22 10.55
CA LYS A 235 -21.37 21.65 10.41
C LYS A 235 -20.47 22.35 9.40
N LEU A 236 -19.63 21.60 8.67
CA LEU A 236 -18.74 22.16 7.67
C LEU A 236 -19.56 22.68 6.48
N ASP A 237 -19.23 23.89 6.04
CA ASP A 237 -19.77 24.53 4.83
C ASP A 237 -18.64 24.55 3.82
N ALA A 238 -18.89 24.03 2.62
CA ALA A 238 -17.86 23.89 1.58
C ALA A 238 -17.31 25.23 1.06
N ASN A 239 -18.06 26.33 1.21
CA ASN A 239 -17.66 27.64 0.73
C ASN A 239 -16.85 28.44 1.77
N LEU A 240 -16.98 28.09 3.06
CA LEU A 240 -16.40 28.86 4.17
C LEU A 240 -15.30 28.10 4.91
N HIS A 241 -15.38 26.76 4.96
CA HIS A 241 -14.51 25.93 5.79
C HIS A 241 -13.56 25.07 4.96
N LEU A 242 -12.45 24.69 5.57
CA LEU A 242 -11.60 23.65 5.03
C LEU A 242 -12.39 22.34 4.83
N SER A 243 -12.13 21.67 3.71
CA SER A 243 -12.86 20.44 3.35
C SER A 243 -12.69 19.33 4.40
N ALA A 244 -13.72 18.52 4.58
CA ALA A 244 -13.67 17.33 5.43
C ALA A 244 -12.50 16.39 5.09
N LYS A 245 -12.11 16.32 3.80
CA LYS A 245 -10.97 15.52 3.33
C LYS A 245 -9.65 15.98 3.92
N VAL A 246 -9.45 17.29 4.09
CA VAL A 246 -8.25 17.85 4.76
C VAL A 246 -8.25 17.45 6.23
N MET A 247 -9.38 17.61 6.92
CA MET A 247 -9.51 17.23 8.34
C MET A 247 -9.20 15.75 8.56
N SER A 248 -9.74 14.86 7.71
CA SER A 248 -9.48 13.42 7.78
C SER A 248 -8.01 13.09 7.59
N ARG A 249 -7.29 13.79 6.70
CA ARG A 249 -5.84 13.63 6.51
C ARG A 249 -5.04 14.07 7.73
N SER A 250 -5.41 15.20 8.34
CA SER A 250 -4.79 15.70 9.58
C SER A 250 -4.97 14.70 10.74
N PHE A 251 -6.17 14.15 10.91
CA PHE A 251 -6.41 13.10 11.92
C PHE A 251 -5.68 11.78 11.61
N ALA A 252 -5.60 11.38 10.34
CA ALA A 252 -4.82 10.22 9.94
C ALA A 252 -3.33 10.42 10.27
N ALA A 253 -2.78 11.62 10.04
CA ALA A 253 -1.41 11.95 10.44
C ALA A 253 -1.15 11.79 11.95
N ILE A 254 -2.11 12.19 12.81
CA ILE A 254 -2.02 11.94 14.27
C ILE A 254 -1.98 10.43 14.56
N ARG A 255 -2.90 9.66 13.98
CA ARG A 255 -2.94 8.19 14.17
C ARG A 255 -1.66 7.52 13.69
N HIS A 256 -1.16 7.91 12.51
CA HIS A 256 0.07 7.38 11.94
C HIS A 256 1.28 7.69 12.83
N ALA A 257 1.37 8.90 13.38
CA ALA A 257 2.47 9.29 14.27
C ALA A 257 2.47 8.45 15.55
N ARG A 258 1.30 8.26 16.17
CA ARG A 258 1.13 7.41 17.35
C ARG A 258 1.48 5.95 17.07
N TRP A 259 0.90 5.38 16.01
CA TRP A 259 1.21 4.00 15.61
C TRP A 259 2.70 3.80 15.38
N PHE A 260 3.35 4.76 14.72
CA PHE A 260 4.77 4.68 14.41
C PHE A 260 5.65 4.67 15.67
N GLU A 261 5.33 5.52 16.65
CA GLU A 261 6.03 5.57 17.94
C GLU A 261 5.93 4.24 18.69
N GLU A 262 4.74 3.64 18.69
CA GLU A 262 4.45 2.37 19.39
C GLU A 262 5.02 1.14 18.66
N ASN A 263 5.09 1.14 17.30
CA ASN A 263 5.36 -0.08 16.52
C ASN A 263 6.58 -0.02 15.60
N ALA A 264 7.00 1.16 15.15
CA ALA A 264 7.99 1.34 14.07
C ALA A 264 9.22 2.17 14.48
N SER A 265 9.48 2.30 15.78
CA SER A 265 10.57 3.13 16.33
C SER A 265 11.99 2.56 16.12
N HIS A 266 12.11 1.30 15.68
CA HIS A 266 13.38 0.60 15.45
C HIS A 266 14.26 1.30 14.40
N SER A 267 15.57 1.37 14.64
CA SER A 267 16.53 2.08 13.78
C SER A 267 16.56 1.57 12.34
N THR A 268 16.57 0.25 12.13
CA THR A 268 16.52 -0.36 10.78
C THR A 268 15.30 0.08 9.99
N ILE A 269 14.14 0.24 10.63
CA ILE A 269 12.91 0.69 9.95
C ILE A 269 13.09 2.12 9.46
N LYS A 270 13.62 3.02 10.31
CA LYS A 270 13.88 4.43 9.95
C LYS A 270 14.88 4.55 8.80
N VAL A 271 15.94 3.74 8.81
CA VAL A 271 16.93 3.64 7.72
C VAL A 271 16.26 3.20 6.42
N LEU A 272 15.48 2.12 6.47
CA LEU A 272 14.76 1.60 5.30
C LEU A 272 13.77 2.62 4.73
N ILE A 273 13.04 3.34 5.58
CA ILE A 273 12.10 4.40 5.16
C ILE A 273 12.82 5.48 4.35
N ARG A 274 13.97 5.98 4.81
CA ARG A 274 14.73 7.00 4.05
C ARG A 274 15.17 6.47 2.69
N ILE A 275 15.68 5.25 2.65
CA ILE A 275 16.11 4.60 1.40
C ILE A 275 14.93 4.41 0.45
N LEU A 276 13.77 3.94 0.93
CA LEU A 276 12.58 3.78 0.10
C LEU A 276 12.00 5.13 -0.37
N LYS A 277 12.02 6.19 0.46
CA LYS A 277 11.68 7.55 0.04
C LYS A 277 12.62 8.03 -1.08
N TYR A 278 13.92 7.73 -0.98
CA TYR A 278 14.86 8.04 -2.05
C TYR A 278 14.55 7.26 -3.32
N LEU A 279 14.33 5.94 -3.24
CA LEU A 279 13.95 5.14 -4.41
C LEU A 279 12.64 5.64 -5.05
N GLN A 280 11.66 6.03 -4.24
CA GLN A 280 10.39 6.60 -4.68
C GLN A 280 10.59 7.91 -5.48
N SER A 281 11.55 8.75 -5.09
CA SER A 281 11.92 9.95 -5.85
C SER A 281 12.76 9.67 -7.10
N ARG A 282 13.55 8.59 -7.09
CA ARG A 282 14.47 8.24 -8.18
C ARG A 282 13.79 7.48 -9.32
N PHE A 283 12.87 6.58 -9.00
CA PHE A 283 12.23 5.70 -9.97
C PHE A 283 10.74 6.05 -10.11
N GLU A 284 10.33 6.49 -11.29
CA GLU A 284 8.95 6.93 -11.56
C GLU A 284 7.92 5.87 -11.17
N GLY A 285 8.17 4.59 -11.46
CA GLY A 285 7.26 3.51 -11.11
C GLY A 285 7.06 3.27 -9.62
N LEU A 286 7.90 3.85 -8.76
CA LEU A 286 7.73 3.79 -7.30
C LEU A 286 7.00 5.01 -6.74
N GLN A 287 6.67 6.03 -7.54
CA GLN A 287 6.03 7.29 -7.08
C GLN A 287 4.67 7.07 -6.40
N ALA A 288 3.95 6.01 -6.78
CA ALA A 288 2.67 5.64 -6.19
C ALA A 288 2.79 5.26 -4.69
N LEU A 289 3.99 4.92 -4.21
CA LEU A 289 4.23 4.68 -2.78
C LEU A 289 4.13 6.01 -2.02
N ASN A 290 2.96 6.28 -1.45
CA ASN A 290 2.80 7.42 -0.55
C ASN A 290 3.59 7.19 0.76
N PRO A 291 3.89 8.25 1.55
CA PRO A 291 4.71 8.13 2.75
C PRO A 291 4.21 7.10 3.77
N TRP A 292 2.89 6.93 3.90
CA TRP A 292 2.31 5.97 4.83
C TRP A 292 2.48 4.53 4.37
N ILE A 293 2.32 4.26 3.07
CA ILE A 293 2.63 2.95 2.50
C ILE A 293 4.11 2.61 2.69
N ILE A 294 5.02 3.58 2.56
CA ILE A 294 6.45 3.37 2.81
C ILE A 294 6.72 3.01 4.28
N ASP A 295 6.09 3.71 5.23
CA ASP A 295 6.24 3.42 6.67
C ASP A 295 5.79 1.97 6.99
N LEU A 296 4.61 1.59 6.50
CA LEU A 296 4.03 0.26 6.71
C LEU A 296 4.83 -0.85 6.00
N LEU A 297 5.25 -0.62 4.75
CA LEU A 297 6.08 -1.57 4.01
C LEU A 297 7.43 -1.80 4.71
N SER A 298 8.05 -0.72 5.20
CA SER A 298 9.32 -0.81 5.92
C SER A 298 9.18 -1.57 7.24
N HIS A 299 8.14 -1.26 8.02
CA HIS A 299 7.83 -2.01 9.23
C HIS A 299 7.54 -3.49 8.94
N TYR A 300 6.70 -3.79 7.94
CA TYR A 300 6.38 -5.16 7.54
C TYR A 300 7.65 -5.92 7.11
N ALA A 301 8.47 -5.32 6.26
CA ALA A 301 9.69 -5.94 5.75
C ALA A 301 10.67 -6.28 6.87
N VAL A 302 10.78 -5.44 7.91
CA VAL A 302 11.70 -5.64 9.03
C VAL A 302 11.14 -6.55 10.12
N MET A 303 9.90 -6.33 10.56
CA MET A 303 9.36 -6.91 11.81
C MET A 303 8.44 -8.10 11.59
N HIS A 304 7.75 -8.19 10.44
CA HIS A 304 6.81 -9.26 10.18
C HIS A 304 7.55 -10.50 9.67
N ASN A 305 8.14 -11.30 10.55
CA ASN A 305 8.85 -12.53 10.19
C ASN A 305 8.67 -13.63 11.27
N PRO A 306 8.88 -14.91 10.94
CA PRO A 306 8.70 -16.02 11.90
C PRO A 306 9.55 -15.92 13.17
N GLN A 307 10.75 -15.34 13.07
CA GLN A 307 11.70 -15.19 14.17
C GLN A 307 11.31 -14.07 15.14
N ARG A 308 10.40 -13.16 14.75
CA ARG A 308 9.95 -12.00 15.53
C ARG A 308 11.09 -11.10 16.01
N THR A 309 12.19 -11.08 15.28
CA THR A 309 13.33 -10.19 15.50
C THR A 309 13.49 -9.27 14.30
N ALA A 310 14.05 -8.08 14.51
CA ALA A 310 14.27 -7.15 13.42
C ALA A 310 15.27 -7.75 12.41
N LEU A 311 14.87 -7.83 11.13
CA LEU A 311 15.80 -8.22 10.06
C LEU A 311 16.89 -7.15 9.87
N THR A 312 18.05 -7.58 9.36
CA THR A 312 19.13 -6.67 8.99
C THR A 312 18.74 -5.81 7.78
N ILE A 313 19.40 -4.66 7.60
CA ILE A 313 19.05 -3.72 6.52
C ILE A 313 19.13 -4.33 5.10
N PRO A 314 20.13 -5.17 4.74
CA PRO A 314 20.19 -5.76 3.39
C PRO A 314 19.03 -6.72 3.14
N VAL A 315 18.69 -7.54 4.14
CA VAL A 315 17.58 -8.49 4.05
C VAL A 315 16.26 -7.75 3.91
N ALA A 316 16.02 -6.74 4.75
CA ALA A 316 14.78 -5.95 4.69
C ALA A 316 14.65 -5.14 3.39
N PHE A 317 15.75 -4.59 2.89
CA PHE A 317 15.79 -3.87 1.61
C PHE A 317 15.44 -4.81 0.44
N ARG A 318 16.13 -5.96 0.33
CA ARG A 318 15.85 -6.97 -0.69
C ARG A 318 14.40 -7.47 -0.57
N ARG A 319 13.94 -7.74 0.64
CA ARG A 319 12.56 -8.20 0.90
C ARG A 319 11.52 -7.18 0.46
N SER A 320 11.77 -5.88 0.65
CA SER A 320 10.85 -4.83 0.20
C SER A 320 10.64 -4.88 -1.32
N LEU A 321 11.72 -5.02 -2.10
CA LEU A 321 11.62 -5.21 -3.55
C LEU A 321 10.98 -6.56 -3.91
N SER A 322 11.32 -7.64 -3.20
CA SER A 322 10.73 -8.97 -3.43
C SER A 322 9.23 -9.02 -3.19
N LEU A 323 8.73 -8.36 -2.13
CA LEU A 323 7.30 -8.24 -1.84
C LEU A 323 6.59 -7.50 -2.97
N LEU A 324 7.08 -6.32 -3.35
CA LEU A 324 6.48 -5.56 -4.45
C LEU A 324 6.50 -6.36 -5.76
N ALA A 325 7.63 -7.02 -6.07
CA ALA A 325 7.80 -7.82 -7.27
C ALA A 325 6.91 -9.09 -7.31
N SER A 326 6.59 -9.68 -6.15
CA SER A 326 5.70 -10.84 -6.03
C SER A 326 4.21 -10.47 -6.07
N GLY A 327 3.89 -9.18 -6.26
CA GLY A 327 2.54 -8.69 -6.38
C GLY A 327 1.88 -8.37 -5.03
N PHE A 328 2.67 -7.98 -4.02
CA PHE A 328 2.14 -7.65 -2.69
C PHE A 328 1.07 -6.56 -2.70
N PHE A 329 1.12 -5.64 -3.68
CA PHE A 329 0.13 -4.59 -3.88
C PHE A 329 -0.67 -4.72 -5.18
N LEU A 330 -0.73 -5.92 -5.77
CA LEU A 330 -1.59 -6.19 -6.92
C LEU A 330 -3.03 -6.54 -6.50
N PRO A 331 -3.99 -6.51 -7.44
CA PRO A 331 -5.36 -6.91 -7.19
C PRO A 331 -5.47 -8.29 -6.54
N ARG A 332 -6.45 -8.44 -5.64
CA ARG A 332 -6.70 -9.65 -4.82
C ARG A 332 -5.65 -9.96 -3.75
N SER A 333 -4.51 -9.25 -3.72
CA SER A 333 -3.52 -9.40 -2.66
C SER A 333 -4.10 -9.05 -1.29
N ALA A 334 -3.73 -9.79 -0.25
CA ALA A 334 -3.98 -9.41 1.14
C ALA A 334 -3.30 -8.06 1.47
N GLY A 335 -2.13 -7.80 0.86
CA GLY A 335 -1.33 -6.61 1.09
C GLY A 335 -1.06 -6.35 2.57
N ILE A 336 -1.01 -5.07 2.93
CA ILE A 336 -0.94 -4.63 4.33
C ILE A 336 -2.29 -4.05 4.71
N ILE A 337 -2.84 -4.51 5.84
CA ILE A 337 -4.01 -3.89 6.47
C ILE A 337 -3.54 -2.63 7.18
N ASP A 338 -4.22 -1.51 6.92
CA ASP A 338 -3.95 -0.24 7.58
C ASP A 338 -4.31 -0.35 9.08
N PRO A 339 -3.33 -0.24 10.00
CA PRO A 339 -3.58 -0.35 11.42
C PRO A 339 -4.27 0.89 12.02
N CYS A 340 -4.38 1.97 11.25
CA CYS A 340 -4.97 3.24 11.67
C CYS A 340 -6.37 3.50 11.08
N GLU A 341 -6.89 2.59 10.25
CA GLU A 341 -8.21 2.70 9.63
C GLU A 341 -9.10 1.50 10.01
N GLY A 342 -10.33 1.49 9.49
CA GLY A 342 -11.31 0.43 9.76
C GLY A 342 -10.81 -0.98 9.41
N PRO A 343 -11.45 -2.03 9.98
CA PRO A 343 -11.01 -3.41 9.82
C PRO A 343 -10.94 -3.80 8.34
N ASN A 344 -9.85 -4.48 7.96
CA ASN A 344 -9.58 -4.97 6.61
C ASN A 344 -9.35 -3.89 5.53
N THR A 345 -9.10 -2.63 5.90
CA THR A 345 -8.69 -1.59 4.94
C THR A 345 -7.30 -1.90 4.42
N ARG A 346 -7.18 -2.29 3.14
CA ARG A 346 -5.88 -2.59 2.52
C ARG A 346 -5.25 -1.31 1.98
N VAL A 347 -4.01 -1.02 2.36
CA VAL A 347 -3.39 0.29 2.08
C VAL A 347 -3.22 0.57 0.58
N HIS A 348 -2.97 -0.48 -0.21
CA HIS A 348 -2.75 -0.38 -1.65
C HIS A 348 -4.03 -0.17 -2.48
N THR A 349 -5.22 -0.34 -1.89
CA THR A 349 -6.47 -0.09 -2.63
C THR A 349 -6.73 1.40 -2.84
N SER A 350 -5.92 2.27 -2.24
CA SER A 350 -5.88 3.70 -2.55
C SER A 350 -5.19 4.01 -3.89
N LEU A 351 -4.46 3.05 -4.46
CA LEU A 351 -3.73 3.17 -5.72
C LEU A 351 -4.60 2.70 -6.89
N SER A 352 -4.50 3.34 -8.05
CA SER A 352 -5.13 2.85 -9.28
C SER A 352 -4.53 1.51 -9.71
N LEU A 353 -5.26 0.73 -10.51
CA LEU A 353 -4.76 -0.55 -11.03
C LEU A 353 -3.49 -0.37 -11.87
N GLU A 354 -3.42 0.72 -12.64
CA GLU A 354 -2.23 1.09 -13.40
C GLU A 354 -1.05 1.42 -12.48
N GLN A 355 -1.27 2.16 -11.38
CA GLN A 355 -0.23 2.43 -10.39
C GLN A 355 0.27 1.16 -9.70
N GLN A 356 -0.64 0.22 -9.40
CA GLN A 356 -0.28 -1.08 -8.80
C GLN A 356 0.58 -1.91 -9.75
N ASP A 357 0.26 -1.91 -11.05
CA ASP A 357 1.05 -2.59 -12.08
C ASP A 357 2.43 -1.93 -12.27
N HIS A 358 2.47 -0.60 -12.42
CA HIS A 358 3.72 0.17 -12.54
C HIS A 358 4.68 -0.08 -11.39
N LEU A 359 4.15 -0.10 -10.18
CA LEU A 359 4.90 -0.42 -8.97
C LEU A 359 5.48 -1.84 -9.02
N CYS A 360 4.66 -2.82 -9.42
CA CYS A 360 5.04 -4.22 -9.47
C CYS A 360 6.15 -4.48 -10.50
N TYR A 361 5.96 -4.07 -11.77
CA TYR A 361 6.94 -4.35 -12.83
C TYR A 361 8.25 -3.58 -12.62
N THR A 362 8.19 -2.38 -12.02
CA THR A 362 9.40 -1.64 -11.61
C THR A 362 10.17 -2.41 -10.55
N ALA A 363 9.48 -2.90 -9.50
CA ALA A 363 10.12 -3.70 -8.46
C ALA A 363 10.69 -5.02 -8.99
N GLN A 364 10.00 -5.68 -9.93
CA GLN A 364 10.51 -6.90 -10.60
C GLN A 364 11.83 -6.64 -11.35
N THR A 365 11.94 -5.50 -12.01
CA THR A 365 13.17 -5.11 -12.72
C THR A 365 14.30 -4.82 -11.73
N LEU A 366 14.03 -3.97 -10.71
CA LEU A 366 15.01 -3.62 -9.69
C LEU A 366 15.49 -4.84 -8.88
N LEU A 367 14.61 -5.81 -8.61
CA LEU A 367 14.98 -7.04 -7.89
C LEU A 367 15.95 -7.90 -8.71
N ARG A 368 15.76 -7.99 -10.02
CA ARG A 368 16.68 -8.72 -10.92
C ARG A 368 18.03 -8.02 -10.98
N ILE A 369 18.05 -6.69 -11.10
CA ILE A 369 19.28 -5.88 -11.04
C ILE A 369 20.00 -6.09 -9.70
N LEU A 370 19.27 -6.06 -8.58
CA LEU A 370 19.83 -6.31 -7.25
C LEU A 370 20.40 -7.74 -7.11
N SER A 371 19.82 -8.71 -7.81
CA SER A 371 20.31 -10.10 -7.81
C SER A 371 21.60 -10.28 -8.62
N HIS A 372 21.93 -9.33 -9.49
CA HIS A 372 23.19 -9.24 -10.23
C HIS A 372 24.10 -8.13 -9.71
N ASN A 373 24.08 -7.90 -8.39
CA ASN A 373 24.92 -6.93 -7.69
C ASN A 373 24.80 -5.47 -8.16
N GLY A 374 23.72 -5.10 -8.86
CA GLY A 374 23.51 -3.73 -9.36
C GLY A 374 23.09 -2.69 -8.31
N HIS A 375 23.40 -2.92 -7.04
CA HIS A 375 22.99 -2.08 -5.92
C HIS A 375 23.57 -0.66 -5.98
N MET A 376 24.78 -0.49 -6.53
CA MET A 376 25.39 0.84 -6.76
C MET A 376 24.51 1.74 -7.64
N LYS A 377 23.94 1.18 -8.73
CA LYS A 377 23.06 1.93 -9.62
C LYS A 377 21.67 2.15 -9.04
N ILE A 378 21.14 1.17 -8.30
CA ILE A 378 19.85 1.30 -7.60
C ILE A 378 19.91 2.43 -6.56
N LEU A 379 20.97 2.47 -5.76
CA LEU A 379 21.19 3.50 -4.74
C LEU A 379 21.69 4.83 -5.33
N GLY A 380 21.96 4.87 -6.64
CA GLY A 380 22.38 6.06 -7.37
C GLY A 380 23.74 6.59 -6.92
N PHE A 381 24.66 5.69 -6.56
CA PHE A 381 26.09 6.01 -6.51
C PHE A 381 26.68 6.05 -7.92
N GLU A 382 26.07 5.31 -8.86
CA GLU A 382 26.47 5.24 -10.26
C GLU A 382 25.26 5.32 -11.19
N GLY A 383 25.43 5.97 -12.33
CA GLY A 383 24.41 6.02 -13.39
C GLY A 383 23.11 6.73 -13.01
N ASP A 384 22.18 6.71 -13.95
CA ASP A 384 20.89 7.39 -13.88
C ASP A 384 19.75 6.37 -13.59
N PRO A 385 18.48 6.80 -13.44
CA PRO A 385 17.38 5.90 -13.13
C PRO A 385 16.88 5.07 -14.33
N SER A 386 17.46 5.24 -15.54
CA SER A 386 17.05 4.50 -16.74
C SER A 386 17.24 3.00 -16.60
N ILE A 387 18.03 2.53 -15.63
CA ILE A 387 18.22 1.10 -15.37
C ILE A 387 16.90 0.35 -15.14
N ALA A 388 15.84 1.04 -14.72
CA ALA A 388 14.52 0.45 -14.53
C ALA A 388 13.70 0.33 -15.83
N THR A 389 14.07 1.04 -16.90
CA THR A 389 13.32 1.17 -18.16
C THR A 389 14.10 0.73 -19.40
N THR A 390 15.43 0.65 -19.31
CA THR A 390 16.32 0.24 -20.41
C THR A 390 16.96 -1.13 -20.16
N MET A 391 17.16 -1.90 -21.23
CA MET A 391 17.95 -3.13 -21.17
C MET A 391 19.35 -2.86 -20.62
N SER A 392 19.84 -3.74 -19.75
CA SER A 392 21.17 -3.61 -19.14
C SER A 392 21.90 -4.95 -19.09
N VAL A 393 23.23 -4.91 -19.02
CA VAL A 393 24.09 -6.11 -18.93
C VAL A 393 24.84 -6.10 -17.60
N TRP A 394 24.79 -7.22 -16.89
CA TRP A 394 25.41 -7.44 -15.58
C TRP A 394 26.15 -8.76 -15.59
N ASP A 395 27.49 -8.74 -15.54
CA ASP A 395 28.34 -9.93 -15.57
C ASP A 395 27.98 -10.92 -16.71
N GLY A 396 27.69 -10.36 -17.90
CA GLY A 396 27.28 -11.14 -19.07
C GLY A 396 25.80 -11.55 -19.10
N VAL A 397 25.01 -11.21 -18.08
CA VAL A 397 23.56 -11.45 -18.02
C VAL A 397 22.81 -10.22 -18.51
N VAL A 398 21.95 -10.40 -19.52
CA VAL A 398 21.06 -9.35 -20.00
C VAL A 398 19.81 -9.29 -19.12
N VAL A 399 19.52 -8.12 -18.56
CA VAL A 399 18.30 -7.83 -17.82
C VAL A 399 17.40 -6.95 -18.68
N THR A 400 16.30 -7.53 -19.17
CA THR A 400 15.23 -6.81 -19.88
C THR A 400 14.20 -6.29 -18.88
N PRO A 401 13.92 -4.98 -18.79
CA PRO A 401 12.87 -4.43 -17.94
C PRO A 401 11.54 -5.16 -18.09
N SER A 402 10.83 -5.35 -16.97
CA SER A 402 9.46 -5.86 -17.00
C SER A 402 8.54 -4.78 -17.58
N GLU A 403 7.54 -5.19 -18.36
CA GLU A 403 6.65 -4.30 -19.09
C GLU A 403 5.29 -4.17 -18.41
N LYS A 404 4.56 -3.12 -18.79
CA LYS A 404 3.18 -2.87 -18.36
C LYS A 404 2.28 -4.04 -18.78
N ALA A 405 1.50 -4.53 -17.83
CA ALA A 405 0.52 -5.61 -18.02
C ALA A 405 -0.93 -5.13 -17.85
N TYR A 406 -1.15 -3.98 -17.21
CA TYR A 406 -2.48 -3.41 -17.04
C TYR A 406 -3.03 -2.85 -18.35
N GLU A 407 -4.21 -3.33 -18.73
CA GLU A 407 -5.02 -2.80 -19.82
C GLU A 407 -6.29 -2.17 -19.24
N PRO A 408 -6.68 -0.95 -19.68
CA PRO A 408 -7.93 -0.36 -19.26
C PRO A 408 -9.12 -1.20 -19.73
N PRO A 409 -10.23 -1.27 -18.97
CA PRO A 409 -11.44 -1.93 -19.43
C PRO A 409 -11.91 -1.32 -20.76
N VAL A 410 -12.30 -2.17 -21.71
CA VAL A 410 -12.96 -1.70 -22.93
C VAL A 410 -14.36 -1.25 -22.54
N GLU A 411 -14.68 0.03 -22.74
CA GLU A 411 -16.05 0.52 -22.56
C GLU A 411 -16.98 -0.27 -23.50
N PRO A 412 -18.11 -0.81 -23.00
CA PRO A 412 -19.11 -1.39 -23.88
C PRO A 412 -19.55 -0.28 -24.85
N LYS A 413 -19.44 -0.54 -26.15
CA LYS A 413 -20.03 0.37 -27.14
C LYS A 413 -21.53 0.43 -26.86
N GLU A 414 -22.08 1.63 -26.71
CA GLU A 414 -23.53 1.85 -26.73
C GLU A 414 -24.07 1.28 -28.06
N GLY A 415 -24.65 0.08 -28.02
CA GLY A 415 -25.16 -0.61 -29.21
C GLY A 415 -25.25 -2.13 -29.13
N ASP A 416 -24.51 -2.80 -28.22
CA ASP A 416 -24.48 -4.28 -28.17
C ASP A 416 -25.45 -4.90 -27.14
N GLU A 417 -26.51 -4.17 -26.73
CA GLU A 417 -27.60 -4.73 -25.89
C GLU A 417 -28.84 -5.18 -26.70
N GLU A 418 -28.81 -5.13 -28.03
CA GLU A 418 -29.90 -5.63 -28.88
C GLU A 418 -29.43 -6.78 -29.78
N GLN A 419 -29.08 -7.95 -29.21
CA GLN A 419 -29.13 -9.19 -30.00
C GLN A 419 -29.19 -10.54 -29.26
N ASP A 420 -29.30 -10.59 -27.93
CA ASP A 420 -29.38 -11.87 -27.18
C ASP A 420 -30.76 -12.14 -26.57
N ASN A 421 -31.83 -11.58 -27.13
CA ASN A 421 -33.20 -11.86 -26.67
C ASN A 421 -34.19 -12.09 -27.81
N GLN A 422 -33.89 -13.06 -28.70
CA GLN A 422 -34.90 -13.71 -29.54
C GLN A 422 -34.36 -15.04 -30.10
N GLY A 423 -34.87 -16.17 -29.59
CA GLY A 423 -34.58 -17.47 -30.21
C GLY A 423 -34.76 -18.73 -29.37
N GLY A 424 -35.53 -18.70 -28.29
CA GLY A 424 -35.88 -19.91 -27.52
C GLY A 424 -37.37 -20.22 -27.59
N LYS A 425 -37.92 -20.42 -28.80
CA LYS A 425 -39.28 -21.00 -28.94
C LYS A 425 -39.15 -22.52 -29.05
N LEU A 426 -39.79 -23.17 -28.08
CA LEU A 426 -40.00 -24.60 -27.93
C LEU A 426 -40.70 -25.17 -29.18
N GLU A 427 -40.12 -26.22 -29.78
CA GLU A 427 -40.86 -27.10 -30.70
C GLU A 427 -41.53 -28.20 -29.87
N GLU A 428 -42.83 -28.07 -29.66
CA GLU A 428 -43.73 -29.18 -29.34
C GLU A 428 -44.02 -29.95 -30.64
N GLY A 429 -43.84 -31.27 -30.60
CA GLY A 429 -44.01 -32.14 -31.75
C GLY A 429 -45.45 -32.31 -32.20
N GLN A 430 -45.64 -32.61 -33.49
CA GLN A 430 -46.86 -33.22 -34.02
C GLN A 430 -46.56 -34.01 -35.30
N GLU A 431 -46.71 -35.33 -35.14
CA GLU A 431 -47.36 -36.31 -36.01
C GLU A 431 -47.08 -36.36 -37.53
N GLU A 432 -46.59 -37.55 -37.91
CA GLU A 432 -46.61 -38.17 -39.23
C GLU A 432 -47.94 -37.95 -39.99
N LYS A 433 -47.83 -37.50 -41.24
CA LYS A 433 -48.70 -37.96 -42.33
C LYS A 433 -47.87 -38.22 -43.58
N MET A 434 -47.91 -39.48 -44.01
CA MET A 434 -47.54 -39.96 -45.33
C MET A 434 -48.37 -39.26 -46.43
N GLU A 435 -47.74 -38.95 -47.56
CA GLU A 435 -48.43 -39.08 -48.84
C GLU A 435 -47.43 -39.45 -49.96
N VAL A 436 -47.85 -40.41 -50.76
CA VAL A 436 -47.14 -41.09 -51.85
C VAL A 436 -47.59 -40.48 -53.18
N GLN A 437 -46.67 -40.26 -54.12
CA GLN A 437 -46.90 -40.35 -55.58
C GLN A 437 -45.52 -40.31 -56.28
N GLN A 438 -45.00 -41.42 -56.80
CA GLN A 438 -45.22 -41.95 -58.16
C GLN A 438 -45.01 -40.93 -59.29
N GLN A 439 -43.82 -40.96 -59.89
CA GLN A 439 -43.61 -41.49 -61.25
C GLN A 439 -42.18 -42.01 -61.41
#